data_AF-A0A7M2Y8S9-F1
#
_entry.id   AF-A0A7M2Y8S9-F1
#
_cell.length_a   1.000
_cell.length_b   1.000
_cell.length_c   1.000
_cell.angle_alpha   90.00
_cell.angle_beta   90.00
_cell.angle_gamma   90.00
#
_symmetry.space_group_name_H-M   'P 1'
#
loop_
_entity.id
_entity.type
_entity.pdbx_description
1 polymer ?
#
loop_
_entity_poly.entity_id
_entity_poly.type
_entity_poly.pdbx_seq_one_letter_code
_entity_poly.pdbx_strand_id
1 'polypeptide(L)'
;MYGTNTKTNTYTVLDVRKAFENCEADIRTIARRTNKWTMDQVNIVFHDILKLAENDYLESVSITLINNSTNLPVKATKFIINDLGKATDSDRAGKNNDWPDTDNTSLSAILHYTQKWHNLNSNEKDNFKEELKCSWSSSNINNNFPHLQQTDAQLYASNGYELQKKNFK
;
A
#
# COMPACT_ATOMS: atom_id res chain seq x y z
N MET A 1 -6.38 27.36 -25.80
CA MET A 1 -6.68 27.57 -24.37
C MET A 1 -6.53 26.24 -23.66
N TYR A 2 -5.49 26.07 -22.84
CA TYR A 2 -5.37 24.92 -21.94
C TYR A 2 -5.96 25.35 -20.60
N GLY A 3 -7.20 24.97 -20.32
CA GLY A 3 -7.78 25.12 -18.99
C GLY A 3 -7.16 24.10 -18.07
N THR A 4 -6.32 24.54 -17.12
CA THR A 4 -5.93 23.71 -15.99
C THR A 4 -7.15 23.57 -15.09
N ASN A 5 -7.85 22.43 -15.18
CA ASN A 5 -8.88 22.08 -14.21
C ASN A 5 -8.18 21.70 -12.90
N THR A 6 -8.08 22.65 -11.98
CA THR A 6 -7.71 22.35 -10.60
C THR A 6 -8.88 21.61 -9.95
N LYS A 7 -8.76 20.29 -9.78
CA LYS A 7 -9.63 19.58 -8.85
C LYS A 7 -9.08 19.81 -7.45
N THR A 8 -9.87 20.45 -6.59
CA THR A 8 -9.50 20.68 -5.19
C THR A 8 -9.98 19.50 -4.36
N ASN A 9 -9.06 18.87 -3.62
CA ASN A 9 -9.37 17.79 -2.70
C ASN A 9 -10.16 18.31 -1.50
N THR A 10 -11.30 17.69 -1.18
CA THR A 10 -12.15 18.03 -0.01
C THR A 10 -11.98 17.05 1.15
N TYR A 11 -11.18 16.00 0.97
CA TYR A 11 -10.92 15.01 2.01
C TYR A 11 -9.94 15.54 3.07
N THR A 12 -10.03 14.98 4.26
CA THR A 12 -9.19 15.32 5.42
C THR A 12 -8.20 14.18 5.72
N VAL A 13 -7.25 14.43 6.62
CA VAL A 13 -6.39 13.35 7.16
C VAL A 13 -7.20 12.22 7.81
N LEU A 14 -8.37 12.53 8.38
CA LEU A 14 -9.28 11.51 8.93
C LEU A 14 -9.86 10.63 7.82
N ASP A 15 -10.16 11.19 6.65
CA ASP A 15 -10.64 10.42 5.50
C ASP A 15 -9.56 9.48 4.97
N VAL A 16 -8.30 9.94 4.91
CA VAL A 16 -7.15 9.08 4.59
C VAL A 16 -7.08 7.90 5.56
N ARG A 17 -7.07 8.17 6.87
CA ARG A 17 -7.04 7.10 7.90
C ARG A 17 -8.17 6.10 7.72
N LYS A 18 -9.40 6.59 7.52
CA LYS A 18 -10.59 5.76 7.37
C LYS A 18 -10.53 4.87 6.13
N ALA A 19 -10.04 5.39 4.99
CA ALA A 19 -9.81 4.56 3.80
C ALA A 19 -8.77 3.45 4.07
N PHE A 20 -7.73 3.75 4.86
CA PHE A 20 -6.66 2.82 5.20
C PHE A 20 -7.03 1.78 6.27
N GLU A 21 -8.11 1.92 7.04
CA GLU A 21 -8.56 0.91 8.03
C GLU A 21 -8.78 -0.47 7.38
N ASN A 22 -9.42 -0.49 6.20
CA ASN A 22 -9.67 -1.73 5.46
C ASN A 22 -8.39 -2.28 4.82
N CYS A 23 -7.46 -1.42 4.41
CA CYS A 23 -6.12 -1.81 3.98
C CYS A 23 -5.36 -2.50 5.14
N GLU A 24 -5.40 -1.93 6.34
CA GLU A 24 -4.79 -2.53 7.53
C GLU A 24 -5.36 -3.91 7.85
N ALA A 25 -6.68 -4.05 7.78
CA ALA A 25 -7.36 -5.32 8.01
C ALA A 25 -6.93 -6.40 7.00
N ASP A 26 -6.69 -6.01 5.74
CA ASP A 26 -6.16 -6.90 4.72
C ASP A 26 -4.72 -7.33 5.02
N ILE A 27 -3.84 -6.38 5.34
CA ILE A 27 -2.43 -6.67 5.67
C ILE A 27 -2.35 -7.61 6.88
N ARG A 28 -3.14 -7.35 7.93
CA ARG A 28 -3.22 -8.23 9.11
C ARG A 28 -3.72 -9.62 8.74
N THR A 29 -4.74 -9.71 7.89
CA THR A 29 -5.25 -11.02 7.41
C THR A 29 -4.16 -11.78 6.66
N ILE A 30 -3.45 -11.14 5.72
CA ILE A 30 -2.35 -11.75 4.97
C ILE A 30 -1.25 -12.24 5.92
N ALA A 31 -0.83 -11.41 6.87
CA ALA A 31 0.19 -11.78 7.85
C ALA A 31 -0.23 -12.99 8.70
N ARG A 32 -1.48 -13.04 9.18
CA ARG A 32 -2.02 -14.17 9.94
C ARG A 32 -2.11 -15.45 9.11
N ARG A 33 -2.53 -15.35 7.85
CA ARG A 33 -2.71 -16.52 6.96
C ARG A 33 -1.40 -17.15 6.52
N THR A 34 -0.41 -16.30 6.25
CA THR A 34 0.91 -16.74 5.78
C THR A 34 1.89 -17.03 6.91
N ASN A 35 1.61 -16.54 8.13
CA ASN A 35 2.47 -16.67 9.31
C ASN A 35 3.89 -16.11 9.11
N LYS A 36 4.10 -15.19 8.16
CA LYS A 36 5.44 -14.63 7.86
C LYS A 36 5.76 -13.33 8.59
N TRP A 37 4.74 -12.61 9.06
CA TRP A 37 4.89 -11.41 9.88
C TRP A 37 4.14 -11.56 11.20
N THR A 38 4.77 -11.12 12.28
CA THR A 38 4.09 -10.92 13.57
C THR A 38 3.15 -9.73 13.50
N MET A 39 2.19 -9.64 14.41
CA MET A 39 1.30 -8.46 14.46
C MET A 39 2.05 -7.18 14.81
N ASP A 40 3.14 -7.26 15.57
CA ASP A 40 4.01 -6.10 15.84
C ASP A 40 4.72 -5.62 14.58
N GLN A 41 5.23 -6.53 13.75
CA GLN A 41 5.80 -6.19 12.44
C GLN A 41 4.74 -5.52 11.54
N VAL A 42 3.51 -6.05 11.53
CA VAL A 42 2.40 -5.41 10.78
C VAL A 42 2.12 -4.00 11.30
N ASN A 43 2.08 -3.79 12.61
CA ASN A 43 1.83 -2.47 13.19
C ASN A 43 2.95 -1.46 12.83
N ILE A 44 4.21 -1.90 12.82
CA ILE A 44 5.36 -1.07 12.41
C ILE A 44 5.25 -0.72 10.91
N VAL A 45 5.04 -1.72 10.04
CA VAL A 45 4.94 -1.51 8.59
C VAL A 45 3.74 -0.62 8.25
N PHE A 46 2.58 -0.87 8.86
CA PHE A 46 1.37 -0.10 8.59
C PHE A 46 1.45 1.34 9.10
N HIS A 47 2.11 1.57 10.25
CA HIS A 47 2.38 2.91 10.75
C HIS A 47 3.07 3.77 9.68
N ASP A 48 4.11 3.23 9.04
CA ASP A 48 4.87 3.96 8.03
C ASP A 48 4.07 4.18 6.75
N ILE A 49 3.33 3.15 6.30
CA ILE A 49 2.42 3.25 5.14
C ILE A 49 1.43 4.41 5.36
N LEU A 50 0.77 4.43 6.52
CA LEU A 50 -0.21 5.46 6.84
C LEU A 50 0.45 6.83 6.92
N LYS A 51 1.61 6.95 7.58
CA LYS A 51 2.34 8.21 7.71
C LYS A 51 2.74 8.81 6.36
N LEU A 52 3.18 7.97 5.43
CA LEU A 52 3.49 8.38 4.05
C LEU A 52 2.24 8.82 3.30
N ALA A 53 1.11 8.13 3.47
CA ALA A 53 -0.16 8.49 2.83
C ALA A 53 -0.72 9.81 3.35
N GLU A 54 -0.68 10.05 4.66
CA GLU A 54 -1.13 11.32 5.29
C GLU A 54 -0.37 12.54 4.76
N ASN A 55 0.88 12.35 4.34
CA ASN A 55 1.75 13.40 3.81
C ASN A 55 1.76 13.47 2.28
N ASP A 56 0.93 12.66 1.61
CA ASP A 56 0.81 12.61 0.15
C ASP A 56 2.12 12.18 -0.55
N TYR A 57 2.89 11.34 0.14
CA TYR A 57 4.17 10.79 -0.33
C TYR A 57 4.03 9.39 -0.92
N LEU A 58 2.89 8.74 -0.75
CA LEU A 58 2.63 7.39 -1.23
C LEU A 58 1.71 7.42 -2.46
N GLU A 59 2.10 6.74 -3.54
CA GLU A 59 1.26 6.50 -4.71
C GLU A 59 0.62 5.11 -4.65
N SER A 60 1.37 4.12 -4.23
CA SER A 60 0.84 2.78 -3.98
C SER A 60 1.68 2.00 -2.98
N VAL A 61 1.07 1.01 -2.36
CA VAL A 61 1.77 0.00 -1.56
C VAL A 61 1.39 -1.39 -2.03
N SER A 62 2.37 -2.28 -2.13
CA SER A 62 2.16 -3.69 -2.44
C SER A 62 2.64 -4.56 -1.30
N ILE A 63 1.80 -5.46 -0.81
CA ILE A 63 2.23 -6.60 0.01
C ILE A 63 2.46 -7.77 -0.92
N THR A 64 3.63 -8.39 -0.84
CA THR A 64 4.06 -9.44 -1.76
C THR A 64 4.56 -10.65 -0.98
N LEU A 65 4.10 -11.83 -1.36
CA LEU A 65 4.69 -13.10 -0.94
C LEU A 65 5.77 -13.48 -1.95
N ILE A 66 7.01 -13.59 -1.49
CA ILE A 66 8.19 -13.86 -2.32
C ILE A 66 8.63 -15.29 -2.08
N ASN A 67 8.93 -16.03 -3.15
CA ASN A 67 9.65 -17.29 -3.04
C ASN A 67 11.14 -17.03 -2.85
N ASN A 68 11.71 -17.48 -1.73
CA ASN A 68 13.09 -17.16 -1.36
C ASN A 68 14.14 -17.87 -2.23
N SER A 69 13.79 -18.96 -2.92
CA SER A 69 14.71 -19.63 -3.84
C SER A 69 14.85 -18.92 -5.19
N THR A 70 13.76 -18.33 -5.68
CA THR A 70 13.75 -17.66 -7.00
C THR A 70 13.79 -16.13 -6.89
N ASN A 71 13.55 -15.59 -5.69
CA ASN A 71 13.33 -14.18 -5.43
C ASN A 71 12.19 -13.57 -6.27
N LEU A 72 11.23 -14.40 -6.69
CA LEU A 72 10.08 -13.97 -7.48
C LEU A 72 8.81 -13.86 -6.62
N PRO A 73 7.98 -12.83 -6.83
CA PRO A 73 6.63 -12.76 -6.30
C PRO A 73 5.81 -13.98 -6.70
N VAL A 74 5.13 -14.62 -5.75
CA VAL A 74 4.16 -15.70 -6.04
C VAL A 74 2.71 -15.27 -5.80
N LYS A 75 2.50 -14.26 -4.95
CA LYS A 75 1.23 -13.57 -4.74
C LYS A 75 1.50 -12.12 -4.39
N ALA A 76 0.61 -11.22 -4.79
CA ALA A 76 0.67 -9.84 -4.33
C ALA A 76 -0.71 -9.21 -4.19
N THR A 77 -0.80 -8.23 -3.29
CA THR A 77 -1.93 -7.31 -3.16
C THR A 77 -1.37 -5.90 -3.27
N LYS A 78 -1.86 -5.12 -4.24
CA LYS A 78 -1.46 -3.72 -4.47
C LYS A 78 -2.63 -2.80 -4.17
N PHE A 79 -2.38 -1.78 -3.37
CA PHE A 79 -3.31 -0.70 -3.06
C PHE A 79 -2.82 0.56 -3.75
N ILE A 80 -3.56 1.01 -4.76
CA ILE A 80 -3.23 2.20 -5.55
C ILE A 80 -4.06 3.36 -5.02
N ILE A 81 -3.41 4.46 -4.65
CA ILE A 81 -4.08 5.65 -4.15
C ILE A 81 -4.66 6.43 -5.33
N ASN A 82 -5.92 6.84 -5.20
CA ASN A 82 -6.57 7.81 -6.05
C ASN A 82 -7.16 8.90 -5.14
N ASP A 83 -6.42 9.99 -4.97
CA ASP A 83 -6.82 11.14 -4.16
C ASP A 83 -7.87 12.03 -4.85
N LEU A 84 -8.12 11.81 -6.14
CA LEU A 84 -9.11 12.50 -6.96
C LEU A 84 -10.32 11.61 -7.29
N GLY A 85 -10.61 10.67 -6.39
CA GLY A 85 -11.73 9.76 -6.44
C GLY A 85 -13.09 10.43 -6.29
N LYS A 86 -14.12 9.59 -6.30
CA LYS A 86 -15.53 9.99 -6.14
C LYS A 86 -16.28 9.12 -5.15
N ALA A 87 -15.73 7.96 -4.79
CA ALA A 87 -16.36 7.07 -3.82
C ALA A 87 -16.32 7.68 -2.41
N THR A 88 -17.42 7.53 -1.70
CA THR A 88 -17.58 8.02 -0.32
C THR A 88 -17.40 6.93 0.71
N ASP A 89 -17.50 5.66 0.30
CA ASP A 89 -17.60 4.50 1.17
C ASP A 89 -16.72 3.34 0.69
N SER A 90 -16.35 2.48 1.64
CA SER A 90 -15.46 1.34 1.41
C SER A 90 -16.22 0.03 1.23
N ASP A 91 -15.72 -0.83 0.36
CA ASP A 91 -16.03 -2.26 0.37
C ASP A 91 -15.56 -2.93 1.66
N ARG A 92 -16.16 -4.08 1.99
CA ARG A 92 -15.74 -4.90 3.14
C ARG A 92 -14.35 -5.51 2.90
N ALA A 93 -13.44 -5.29 3.86
CA ALA A 93 -12.12 -5.90 3.89
C ALA A 93 -12.14 -7.44 4.05
N GLY A 94 -11.00 -8.07 3.78
CA GLY A 94 -10.71 -9.47 4.08
C GLY A 94 -10.96 -10.45 2.94
N LYS A 95 -11.69 -10.07 1.89
CA LYS A 95 -11.84 -10.97 0.72
C LYS A 95 -10.54 -11.07 -0.06
N ASN A 96 -10.28 -12.26 -0.61
CA ASN A 96 -9.17 -12.60 -1.49
C ASN A 96 -7.77 -12.55 -0.84
N ASN A 97 -7.69 -12.66 0.49
CA ASN A 97 -6.44 -12.70 1.24
C ASN A 97 -6.09 -14.10 1.75
N ASP A 98 -6.71 -15.16 1.21
CA ASP A 98 -6.43 -16.56 1.58
C ASP A 98 -5.12 -17.01 0.93
N TRP A 99 -4.01 -16.57 1.52
CA TRP A 99 -2.66 -16.94 1.12
C TRP A 99 -2.18 -18.06 2.04
N PRO A 100 -1.94 -19.28 1.54
CA PRO A 100 -1.49 -20.37 2.39
C PRO A 100 -0.10 -20.07 2.96
N ASP A 101 0.17 -20.55 4.17
CA ASP A 101 1.51 -20.63 4.72
C ASP A 101 2.34 -21.57 3.85
N THR A 102 3.09 -20.99 2.91
CA THR A 102 3.89 -21.71 1.93
C THR A 102 5.33 -21.76 2.40
N ASP A 103 5.94 -22.93 2.35
CA ASP A 103 7.34 -23.11 2.73
C ASP A 103 8.27 -22.25 1.86
N ASN A 104 9.39 -21.83 2.46
CA ASN A 104 10.43 -21.06 1.78
C ASN A 104 9.92 -19.77 1.10
N THR A 105 8.93 -19.13 1.72
CA THR A 105 8.43 -17.82 1.30
C THR A 105 8.59 -16.77 2.40
N SER A 106 8.63 -15.50 2.00
CA SER A 106 8.67 -14.35 2.91
C SER A 106 7.69 -13.28 2.45
N LEU A 107 7.21 -12.45 3.39
CA LEU A 107 6.40 -11.27 3.07
C LEU A 107 7.31 -10.04 2.94
N SER A 108 6.98 -9.19 1.97
CA SER A 108 7.61 -7.90 1.75
C SER A 108 6.56 -6.82 1.47
N ALA A 109 6.77 -5.62 2.02
CA ALA A 109 6.05 -4.41 1.62
C ALA A 109 6.90 -3.63 0.60
N ILE A 110 6.29 -3.21 -0.49
CA ILE A 110 6.93 -2.41 -1.53
C ILE A 110 6.14 -1.11 -1.67
N LEU A 111 6.80 0.01 -1.42
CA LEU A 111 6.24 1.35 -1.54
C LEU A 111 6.57 1.93 -2.91
N HIS A 112 5.61 2.62 -3.50
CA HIS A 112 5.83 3.50 -4.65
C HIS A 112 5.48 4.93 -4.23
N TYR A 113 6.43 5.85 -4.39
CA TYR A 113 6.31 7.20 -3.88
C TYR A 113 5.78 8.17 -4.94
N THR A 114 5.09 9.21 -4.50
CA THR A 114 4.61 10.28 -5.40
C THR A 114 5.76 11.17 -5.87
N GLN A 115 5.51 11.98 -6.91
CA GLN A 115 6.45 13.03 -7.32
C GLN A 115 6.73 14.04 -6.19
N LYS A 116 5.77 14.27 -5.29
CA LYS A 116 5.94 15.14 -4.11
C LYS A 116 7.08 14.66 -3.22
N TRP A 117 7.12 13.36 -2.92
CA TRP A 117 8.24 12.75 -2.19
C TRP A 117 9.56 12.88 -2.95
N HIS A 118 9.54 12.61 -4.25
CA HIS A 118 10.75 12.70 -5.07
C HIS A 118 11.33 14.11 -5.12
N ASN A 119 10.48 15.14 -5.11
CA ASN A 119 10.86 16.55 -5.11
C ASN A 119 11.44 17.05 -3.77
N LEU A 120 11.26 16.32 -2.67
CA LEU A 120 11.88 16.68 -1.39
C LEU A 120 13.40 16.67 -1.49
N ASN A 121 14.04 17.64 -0.86
CA ASN A 121 15.50 17.64 -0.70
C ASN A 121 15.95 16.61 0.36
N SER A 122 17.26 16.40 0.48
CA SER A 122 17.81 15.39 1.40
C SER A 122 17.43 15.66 2.87
N ASN A 123 17.47 16.91 3.33
CA ASN A 123 17.15 17.26 4.71
C ASN A 123 15.67 17.01 5.02
N GLU A 124 14.77 17.34 4.09
CA GLU A 124 13.33 17.06 4.25
C GLU A 124 13.05 15.56 4.30
N LYS A 125 13.72 14.77 3.44
CA LYS A 125 13.62 13.32 3.46
C LYS A 125 14.15 12.73 4.76
N ASP A 126 15.27 13.22 5.26
CA ASP A 126 15.89 12.69 6.47
C ASP A 126 15.07 13.04 7.71
N ASN A 127 14.57 14.28 7.81
CA ASN A 127 13.64 14.66 8.87
C ASN A 127 12.37 13.79 8.86
N PHE A 128 11.81 13.52 7.69
CA PHE A 128 10.62 12.67 7.60
C PHE A 128 10.90 11.20 7.96
N LYS A 129 12.09 10.68 7.60
CA LYS A 129 12.48 9.30 7.96
C LYS A 129 12.61 9.10 9.47
N GLU A 130 12.90 10.14 10.25
CA GLU A 130 12.90 10.06 11.72
C GLU A 130 11.51 9.73 12.29
N GLU A 131 10.45 10.03 11.53
CA GLU A 131 9.07 9.68 11.88
C GLU A 131 8.70 8.25 11.48
N LEU A 132 9.54 7.55 10.70
CA LEU A 132 9.30 6.19 10.24
C LEU A 132 9.93 5.15 11.18
N LYS A 133 9.29 3.99 11.30
CA LYS A 133 9.74 2.89 12.16
C LYS A 133 10.50 1.82 11.39
N CYS A 134 10.33 1.73 10.08
CA CYS A 134 11.08 0.81 9.21
C CYS A 134 12.25 1.50 8.52
N SER A 135 13.36 0.78 8.38
CA SER A 135 14.46 1.15 7.51
C SER A 135 14.16 0.74 6.06
N TRP A 136 13.44 1.60 5.34
CA TRP A 136 13.10 1.35 3.93
C TRP A 136 14.33 1.43 3.02
N SER A 137 14.41 0.51 2.06
CA SER A 137 15.47 0.47 1.04
C SER A 137 14.89 0.22 -0.35
N SER A 138 15.67 0.49 -1.39
CA SER A 138 15.26 0.23 -2.76
C SER A 138 15.05 -1.25 -3.01
N SER A 139 13.97 -1.60 -3.71
CA SER A 139 13.69 -2.97 -4.14
C SER A 139 13.86 -3.10 -5.65
N ASN A 140 14.39 -4.26 -6.09
CA ASN A 140 14.47 -4.63 -7.50
C ASN A 140 13.25 -5.45 -7.98
N ILE A 141 12.27 -5.68 -7.10
CA ILE A 141 11.06 -6.43 -7.45
C ILE A 141 10.20 -5.59 -8.38
N ASN A 142 9.85 -6.15 -9.54
CA ASN A 142 8.91 -5.52 -10.46
C ASN A 142 7.50 -5.50 -9.84
N ASN A 143 7.06 -4.31 -9.40
CA ASN A 143 5.79 -4.08 -8.70
C ASN A 143 4.55 -4.06 -9.62
N ASN A 144 4.71 -4.40 -10.89
CA ASN A 144 3.61 -4.68 -11.82
C ASN A 144 3.31 -6.18 -11.94
N PHE A 145 4.14 -7.04 -11.33
CA PHE A 145 3.95 -8.48 -11.24
C PHE A 145 3.61 -9.14 -12.60
N PRO A 146 4.44 -8.95 -13.64
CA PRO A 146 4.08 -9.28 -15.03
C PRO A 146 3.83 -10.78 -15.28
N HIS A 147 4.34 -11.65 -14.42
CA HIS A 147 4.16 -13.10 -14.50
C HIS A 147 2.97 -13.62 -13.68
N LEU A 148 2.24 -12.73 -13.00
CA LEU A 148 1.02 -13.06 -12.24
C LEU A 148 -0.21 -12.48 -12.95
N GLN A 149 -1.35 -13.14 -12.77
CA GLN A 149 -2.62 -12.66 -13.29
C GLN A 149 -3.22 -11.62 -12.34
N GLN A 150 -3.50 -10.43 -12.88
CA GLN A 150 -4.16 -9.36 -12.14
C GLN A 150 -5.67 -9.57 -12.10
N THR A 151 -6.28 -9.36 -10.94
CA THR A 151 -7.73 -9.24 -10.78
C THR A 151 -8.05 -8.03 -9.91
N ASP A 152 -8.97 -7.19 -10.36
CA ASP A 152 -9.55 -6.13 -9.52
C ASP A 152 -10.31 -6.76 -8.35
N ALA A 153 -10.28 -6.11 -7.19
CA ALA A 153 -10.69 -6.73 -5.95
C ALA A 153 -11.70 -5.90 -5.15
N GLN A 154 -11.24 -4.84 -4.50
CA GLN A 154 -12.05 -3.99 -3.62
C GLN A 154 -11.64 -2.53 -3.78
N LEU A 155 -12.59 -1.64 -3.52
CA LEU A 155 -12.33 -0.22 -3.38
C LEU A 155 -12.51 0.18 -1.91
N TYR A 156 -11.49 0.78 -1.32
CA TYR A 156 -11.61 1.41 0.00
C TYR A 156 -11.61 2.91 -0.17
N ALA A 157 -12.60 3.59 0.41
CA ALA A 157 -12.74 5.02 0.22
C ALA A 157 -13.32 5.72 1.45
N SER A 158 -13.00 7.01 1.54
CA SER A 158 -13.68 7.99 2.39
C SER A 158 -13.66 9.34 1.68
N ASN A 159 -14.83 9.92 1.43
CA ASN A 159 -14.98 11.29 0.93
C ASN A 159 -14.11 11.65 -0.29
N GLY A 160 -14.01 10.75 -1.27
CA GLY A 160 -13.25 10.95 -2.50
C GLY A 160 -11.78 10.52 -2.44
N TYR A 161 -11.24 10.20 -1.27
CA TYR A 161 -9.93 9.54 -1.16
C TYR A 161 -10.10 8.03 -1.30
N GLU A 162 -9.46 7.43 -2.30
CA GLU A 162 -9.65 6.03 -2.68
C GLU A 162 -8.36 5.21 -2.62
N LEU A 163 -8.49 3.94 -2.26
CA LEU A 163 -7.50 2.86 -2.41
C LEU A 163 -8.10 1.78 -3.31
N GLN A 164 -7.58 1.69 -4.53
CA GLN A 164 -7.95 0.66 -5.48
C GLN A 164 -7.11 -0.59 -5.22
N LYS A 165 -7.73 -1.62 -4.66
CA LYS A 165 -7.07 -2.90 -4.39
C LYS A 165 -7.07 -3.78 -5.62
N LYS A 166 -5.88 -4.27 -5.99
CA LYS A 166 -5.66 -5.28 -7.02
C LYS A 166 -4.95 -6.48 -6.42
N ASN A 167 -5.36 -7.68 -6.81
CA ASN A 167 -4.69 -8.92 -6.44
C ASN A 167 -3.95 -9.50 -7.63
N PHE A 168 -2.85 -10.20 -7.35
CA PHE A 168 -1.99 -10.86 -8.32
C PHE A 168 -1.73 -12.29 -7.86
N LYS A 169 -2.00 -13.29 -8.71
CA LYS A 169 -1.83 -14.72 -8.43
C LYS A 169 -1.52 -15.54 -9.67
#